data_AF-A0A851L979-F1
#
_entry.id   AF-A0A851L979-F1
#
_cell.length_a   1.000
_cell.length_b   1.000
_cell.length_c   1.000
_cell.angle_alpha   90.00
_cell.angle_beta   90.00
_cell.angle_gamma   90.00
#
_symmetry.space_group_name_H-M   'P 1'
#
loop_
_entity.id
_entity.type
_entity.pdbx_description
1 polymer ?
#
loop_
_entity_poly.entity_id
_entity_poly.type
_entity_poly.pdbx_seq_one_letter_code
_entity_poly.pdbx_strand_id
1 'polypeptide(L)'
;AVDKINLIPQDFFAELCEQIIQHVNHKIPGVNTAELCQRIQTSGIEISVGDLAKIANVVSFLFSTAARNKLSTEELITALGNTVSALPKHAVQVIRHVWNEQGKSISASEDARNMATVGQ
;
A
#
# COMPACT_ATOMS: atom_id res chain seq x y z
N ALA A 1 11.27 -8.65 8.29
CA ALA A 1 10.43 -7.56 7.72
C ALA A 1 8.94 -7.81 7.96
N VAL A 2 8.33 -8.88 7.41
CA VAL A 2 6.89 -9.18 7.63
C VAL A 2 6.53 -9.42 9.10
N ASP A 3 7.43 -10.04 9.88
CA ASP A 3 7.25 -10.23 11.32
C ASP A 3 7.00 -8.92 12.08
N LYS A 4 7.66 -7.84 11.66
CA LYS A 4 7.51 -6.50 12.25
C LYS A 4 6.25 -5.77 11.81
N ILE A 5 5.56 -6.21 10.74
CA ILE A 5 4.25 -5.63 10.36
C ILE A 5 3.25 -5.85 11.49
N ASN A 6 3.34 -6.96 12.24
CA ASN A 6 2.49 -7.22 13.40
C ASN A 6 2.67 -6.19 14.53
N LEU A 7 3.83 -5.50 14.57
CA LEU A 7 4.13 -4.47 15.56
C LEU A 7 3.60 -3.10 15.12
N ILE A 8 3.26 -2.92 13.84
CA ILE A 8 2.74 -1.66 13.32
C ILE A 8 1.27 -1.56 13.72
N PRO A 9 0.85 -0.52 14.45
CA PRO A 9 -0.55 -0.31 14.79
C PRO A 9 -1.37 -0.09 13.53
N GLN A 10 -2.64 -0.48 13.58
CA GLN A 10 -3.54 -0.38 12.44
C GLN A 10 -3.61 1.04 11.88
N ASP A 11 -3.68 2.07 12.75
CA ASP A 11 -3.72 3.48 12.35
C ASP A 11 -2.52 3.89 11.51
N PHE A 12 -1.31 3.52 11.93
CA PHE A 12 -0.09 3.85 11.18
C PHE A 12 -0.02 3.07 9.85
N PHE A 13 -0.46 1.82 9.85
CA PHE A 13 -0.51 1.03 8.63
C PHE A 13 -1.55 1.57 7.64
N ALA A 14 -2.67 2.11 8.14
CA ALA A 14 -3.68 2.81 7.34
C ALA A 14 -3.12 4.07 6.71
N GLU A 15 -2.49 4.95 7.49
CA GLU A 15 -1.85 6.16 7.00
C GLU A 15 -0.77 5.84 5.93
N LEU A 16 0.01 4.77 6.14
CA LEU A 16 0.98 4.30 5.16
C LEU A 16 0.29 3.84 3.86
N CYS A 17 -0.73 3.00 3.94
CA CYS A 17 -1.47 2.54 2.76
C CYS A 17 -2.13 3.70 2.01
N GLU A 18 -2.66 4.70 2.72
CA GLU A 18 -3.23 5.90 2.12
C GLU A 18 -2.20 6.75 1.39
N GLN A 19 -1.03 6.98 1.98
CA GLN A 19 0.03 7.70 1.28
C GLN A 19 0.49 6.94 0.03
N ILE A 20 0.63 5.62 0.12
CA ILE A 20 1.03 4.79 -1.03
C ILE A 20 -0.03 4.87 -2.13
N ILE A 21 -1.31 4.69 -1.82
CA ILE A 21 -2.35 4.70 -2.84
C ILE A 21 -2.47 6.06 -3.51
N GLN A 22 -2.25 7.15 -2.76
CA GLN A 22 -2.16 8.50 -3.28
C GLN A 22 -0.93 8.70 -4.17
N HIS A 23 0.21 8.13 -3.79
CA HIS A 23 1.44 8.18 -4.59
C HIS A 23 1.28 7.45 -5.92
N VAL A 24 0.71 6.24 -5.89
CA VAL A 24 0.38 5.46 -7.10
C VAL A 24 -0.62 6.21 -7.97
N ASN A 25 -1.56 6.94 -7.37
CA ASN A 25 -2.50 7.81 -8.09
C ASN A 25 -1.91 9.18 -8.50
N HIS A 26 -0.60 9.38 -8.36
CA HIS A 26 0.10 10.64 -8.65
C HIS A 26 -0.43 11.88 -7.89
N LYS A 27 -1.16 11.69 -6.79
CA LYS A 27 -1.63 12.78 -5.93
C LYS A 27 -0.50 13.35 -5.07
N ILE A 28 0.47 12.52 -4.69
CA ILE A 28 1.64 12.92 -3.92
C ILE A 28 2.93 12.42 -4.59
N PRO A 29 4.06 13.15 -4.46
CA PRO A 29 5.32 12.79 -5.11
C PRO A 29 6.03 11.59 -4.48
N GLY A 30 5.64 11.17 -3.27
CA GLY A 30 6.24 10.04 -2.57
C GLY A 30 5.63 9.81 -1.19
N VAL A 31 5.97 8.69 -0.57
CA VAL A 31 5.51 8.30 0.76
C VAL A 31 6.54 8.70 1.80
N ASN A 32 6.13 9.41 2.84
CA ASN A 32 7.03 9.84 3.92
C ASN A 32 7.26 8.74 4.95
N THR A 33 8.00 7.69 4.55
CA THR A 33 8.33 6.58 5.46
C THR A 33 9.22 7.00 6.63
N ALA A 34 10.02 8.07 6.48
CA ALA A 34 10.86 8.57 7.57
C ALA A 34 10.04 9.15 8.73
N GLU A 35 9.04 9.98 8.42
CA GLU A 35 8.16 10.60 9.41
C GLU A 35 7.29 9.55 10.12
N LEU A 36 6.64 8.68 9.35
CA LEU A 36 5.86 7.56 9.87
C LEU A 36 6.69 6.66 10.80
N CYS A 37 7.91 6.34 10.39
CA CYS A 37 8.82 5.53 11.19
C CYS A 37 9.17 6.22 12.52
N GLN A 38 9.45 7.52 12.49
CA GLN A 38 9.73 8.30 13.70
C GLN A 38 8.53 8.34 14.65
N ARG A 39 7.31 8.51 14.13
CA ARG A 39 6.08 8.50 14.94
C ARG A 39 5.81 7.14 15.58
N ILE A 40 5.99 6.05 14.83
CA ILE A 40 5.86 4.68 15.34
C ILE A 40 6.89 4.42 16.46
N GLN A 41 8.14 4.85 16.27
CA GLN A 41 9.18 4.76 17.31
C GLN A 41 8.85 5.59 18.55
N THR A 42 8.25 6.77 18.37
CA THR A 42 7.78 7.63 19.49
C THR A 42 6.68 6.95 20.31
N SER A 43 5.90 6.05 19.69
CA SER A 43 4.92 5.21 20.40
C SER A 43 5.53 3.97 21.10
N GLY A 44 6.87 3.83 21.08
CA GLY A 44 7.59 2.73 21.74
C GLY A 44 7.80 1.49 20.87
N ILE A 45 7.60 1.58 19.55
CA ILE A 45 7.77 0.45 18.63
C ILE A 45 9.08 0.56 17.87
N GLU A 46 9.96 -0.42 18.04
CA GLU A 46 11.25 -0.50 17.35
C GLU A 46 11.10 -0.99 15.89
N ILE A 47 10.76 -0.06 15.00
CA ILE A 47 10.79 -0.27 13.55
C ILE A 47 11.85 0.60 12.89
N SER A 48 12.63 0.03 11.98
CA SER A 48 13.61 0.78 11.20
C SER A 48 13.00 1.36 9.94
N VAL A 49 13.46 2.54 9.51
CA VAL A 49 13.01 3.18 8.26
C VAL A 49 13.16 2.24 7.06
N GLY A 50 14.23 1.43 7.04
CA GLY A 50 14.45 0.42 6.00
C GLY A 50 13.44 -0.72 6.00
N ASP A 51 12.92 -1.14 7.17
CA ASP A 51 11.83 -2.11 7.24
C ASP A 51 10.53 -1.50 6.72
N LEU A 52 10.22 -0.26 7.13
CA LEU A 52 9.02 0.44 6.67
C LEU A 52 9.05 0.74 5.16
N ALA A 53 10.20 1.12 4.63
CA ALA A 53 10.39 1.33 3.18
C ALA A 53 10.19 0.04 2.38
N LYS A 54 10.67 -1.11 2.88
CA LYS A 54 10.40 -2.42 2.25
C LYS A 54 8.91 -2.73 2.22
N ILE A 55 8.21 -2.50 3.34
CA ILE A 55 6.76 -2.69 3.44
C ILE A 55 6.04 -1.76 2.44
N ALA A 56 6.43 -0.48 2.41
CA ALA A 56 5.85 0.50 1.51
C ALA A 56 6.04 0.11 0.04
N ASN A 57 7.24 -0.35 -0.34
CA ASN A 57 7.52 -0.83 -1.70
C ASN A 57 6.66 -2.04 -2.08
N VAL A 58 6.48 -3.01 -1.16
CA VAL A 58 5.64 -4.19 -1.39
C VAL A 58 4.17 -3.78 -1.59
N VAL A 59 3.64 -2.92 -0.72
CA VAL A 59 2.25 -2.45 -0.82
C VAL A 59 2.06 -1.58 -2.06
N SER A 60 3.03 -0.74 -2.41
CA SER A 60 3.00 0.06 -3.65
C SER A 60 2.94 -0.83 -4.88
N PHE A 61 3.81 -1.85 -4.93
CA PHE A 61 3.80 -2.82 -6.02
C PHE A 61 2.48 -3.57 -6.11
N LEU A 62 1.90 -3.94 -4.97
CA LEU A 62 0.59 -4.59 -4.89
C LEU A 62 -0.50 -3.71 -5.48
N PHE A 63 -0.60 -2.44 -5.06
CA PHE A 63 -1.62 -1.52 -5.57
C PHE A 63 -1.45 -1.20 -7.05
N SER A 64 -0.22 -0.96 -7.52
CA SER A 64 0.04 -0.76 -8.95
C SER A 64 -0.30 -2.02 -9.77
N THR A 65 0.06 -3.21 -9.27
CA THR A 65 -0.30 -4.46 -9.94
C THR A 65 -1.80 -4.66 -9.97
N ALA A 66 -2.49 -4.38 -8.87
CA ALA A 66 -3.93 -4.49 -8.76
C ALA A 66 -4.65 -3.52 -9.71
N ALA A 67 -4.15 -2.27 -9.82
CA ALA A 67 -4.72 -1.27 -10.71
C ALA A 67 -4.53 -1.67 -12.18
N ARG A 68 -3.31 -2.08 -12.55
CA ARG A 68 -2.97 -2.53 -13.90
C ARG A 68 -3.81 -3.73 -14.35
N ASN A 69 -4.06 -4.68 -13.44
CA ASN A 69 -4.88 -5.86 -13.71
C ASN A 69 -6.37 -5.63 -13.45
N LYS A 70 -6.78 -4.41 -13.07
CA LYS A 70 -8.16 -4.04 -12.73
C LYS A 70 -8.78 -4.99 -11.70
N LEU A 71 -7.99 -5.39 -10.70
CA LEU A 71 -8.43 -6.32 -9.66
C LEU A 71 -9.50 -5.69 -8.78
N SER A 72 -10.57 -6.45 -8.55
CA SER A 72 -11.56 -6.15 -7.53
C SER A 72 -10.95 -6.28 -6.13
N THR A 73 -11.60 -5.66 -5.14
CA THR A 73 -11.20 -5.78 -3.73
C THR A 73 -11.03 -7.24 -3.30
N GLU A 74 -11.95 -8.12 -3.69
CA GLU A 74 -11.88 -9.54 -3.32
C GLU A 74 -10.68 -10.26 -3.98
N GLU A 75 -10.42 -10.00 -5.26
CA GLU A 75 -9.28 -10.54 -5.99
C GLU A 75 -7.95 -10.10 -5.37
N LEU A 76 -7.86 -8.84 -4.94
CA LEU A 76 -6.68 -8.31 -4.25
C LEU A 76 -6.43 -9.02 -2.92
N ILE A 77 -7.47 -9.24 -2.11
CA ILE A 77 -7.34 -9.93 -0.82
C ILE A 77 -6.98 -11.40 -1.03
N THR A 78 -7.53 -12.06 -2.05
CA THR A 78 -7.16 -13.42 -2.43
C THR A 78 -5.69 -13.49 -2.87
N ALA A 79 -5.24 -12.56 -3.71
CA ALA A 79 -3.84 -12.47 -4.14
C ALA A 79 -2.88 -12.22 -2.96
N LEU A 80 -3.29 -11.37 -2.00
CA LEU A 80 -2.56 -11.13 -0.75
C LEU A 80 -2.48 -12.39 0.12
N GLY A 81 -3.58 -13.10 0.30
CA GLY A 81 -3.63 -14.34 1.09
C GLY A 81 -2.71 -15.43 0.52
N ASN A 82 -2.60 -15.51 -0.81
CA ASN A 82 -1.75 -16.48 -1.49
C ASN A 82 -0.27 -16.06 -1.52
N THR A 83 0.00 -14.76 -1.70
CA THR A 83 1.39 -14.24 -1.86
C THR A 83 2.04 -13.97 -0.51
N VAL A 84 1.26 -13.61 0.50
CA VAL A 84 1.74 -13.13 1.79
C VAL A 84 0.94 -13.84 2.90
N SER A 85 1.15 -15.14 3.03
CA SER A 85 0.56 -16.00 4.07
C SER A 85 0.89 -15.57 5.52
N ALA A 86 1.68 -14.50 5.70
CA ALA A 86 2.15 -13.97 6.98
C ALA A 86 1.68 -12.53 7.29
N LEU A 87 0.82 -11.91 6.48
CA LEU A 87 0.28 -10.59 6.82
C LEU A 87 -0.72 -10.66 7.99
N PRO A 88 -0.66 -9.73 8.96
CA PRO A 88 -1.65 -9.68 10.03
C PRO A 88 -3.04 -9.34 9.50
N LYS A 89 -4.07 -9.82 10.23
CA LYS A 89 -5.47 -9.56 9.91
C LYS A 89 -5.79 -8.07 9.79
N HIS A 90 -5.27 -7.24 10.69
CA HIS A 90 -5.51 -5.79 10.65
C HIS A 90 -4.93 -5.16 9.37
N ALA A 91 -3.75 -5.60 8.92
CA ALA A 91 -3.13 -5.09 7.70
C ALA A 91 -3.97 -5.45 6.47
N VAL A 92 -4.49 -6.67 6.41
CA VAL A 92 -5.40 -7.10 5.33
C VAL A 92 -6.69 -6.27 5.33
N GLN A 93 -7.27 -5.98 6.50
CA GLN A 93 -8.47 -5.13 6.61
C GLN A 93 -8.21 -3.71 6.11
N VAL A 94 -7.09 -3.12 6.50
CA VAL A 94 -6.68 -1.79 6.04
C VAL A 94 -6.51 -1.76 4.52
N ILE A 95 -5.76 -2.72 3.95
CA ILE A 95 -5.54 -2.78 2.51
C ILE A 95 -6.87 -2.91 1.77
N ARG A 96 -7.76 -3.79 2.26
CA ARG A 96 -9.12 -3.95 1.71
C ARG A 96 -9.87 -2.64 1.69
N HIS A 97 -9.88 -1.92 2.80
CA HIS A 97 -10.60 -0.67 2.94
C HIS A 97 -10.05 0.41 2.00
N VAL A 98 -8.75 0.66 2.05
CA VAL A 98 -8.07 1.67 1.24
C VAL A 98 -8.24 1.39 -0.25
N TRP A 99 -8.12 0.12 -0.67
CA TRP A 99 -8.38 -0.27 -2.05
C TRP A 99 -9.83 -0.11 -2.48
N ASN A 100 -10.79 -0.45 -1.62
CA ASN A 100 -12.21 -0.29 -1.92
C ASN A 100 -12.58 1.17 -2.16
N GLU A 101 -12.05 2.07 -1.33
CA GLU A 101 -12.32 3.51 -1.39
C GLU A 101 -11.58 4.19 -2.55
N GLN A 102 -10.28 3.92 -2.71
CA GLN A 102 -9.42 4.69 -3.62
C GLN A 102 -8.93 3.89 -4.85
N GLY A 103 -8.97 2.56 -4.83
CA GLY A 103 -8.49 1.69 -5.90
C GLY A 103 -9.19 1.92 -7.24
N LYS A 104 -10.50 2.21 -7.22
CA LYS A 104 -11.27 2.59 -8.43
C LYS A 104 -10.71 3.83 -9.12
N SER A 105 -10.20 4.79 -8.34
CA SER A 105 -9.64 6.03 -8.88
C SER A 105 -8.28 5.80 -9.55
N ILE A 106 -7.50 4.84 -9.06
CA ILE A 106 -6.20 4.49 -9.65
C ILE A 106 -6.40 3.78 -10.99
N SER A 107 -7.30 2.80 -11.06
CA SER A 107 -7.56 2.05 -12.29
C SER A 107 -7.99 2.97 -13.44
N ALA A 108 -8.70 4.06 -13.15
CA ALA A 108 -9.03 5.09 -14.14
C ALA A 108 -7.81 5.93 -14.56
N SER A 109 -6.91 6.25 -13.62
CA SER A 109 -5.68 7.01 -13.85
C SER A 109 -4.63 6.21 -14.67
N GLU A 110 -4.51 4.90 -14.41
CA GLU A 110 -3.63 4.01 -15.19
C GLU A 110 -4.14 3.76 -16.61
N ASP A 111 -5.45 3.67 -16.83
CA ASP A 111 -6.03 3.53 -18.17
C ASP A 111 -5.68 4.75 -19.05
N ALA A 112 -5.77 5.97 -18.47
CA ALA A 112 -5.35 7.21 -19.12
C ALA A 112 -3.83 7.24 -19.44
N ARG A 113 -2.99 6.69 -18.56
CA ARG A 113 -1.52 6.59 -18.80
C ARG A 113 -1.19 5.59 -19.90
N ASN A 114 -1.83 4.42 -19.93
CA ASN A 114 -1.60 3.43 -20.98
C ASN A 114 -1.97 3.99 -22.37
N MET A 115 -3.03 4.79 -22.46
CA MET A 115 -3.40 5.50 -23.69
C MET A 115 -2.37 6.60 -24.07
N ALA A 116 -1.79 7.31 -23.11
CA ALA A 116 -0.79 8.34 -23.37
C ALA A 116 0.58 7.78 -23.83
N THR A 117 0.86 6.51 -23.54
CA THR A 117 2.14 5.87 -23.89
C THR A 117 2.08 5.14 -25.25
N VAL A 118 0.88 4.83 -25.76
CA VAL A 118 0.62 4.21 -27.08
C VAL A 118 0.59 5.24 -28.23
N GLY A 119 1.04 6.47 -27.98
CA GLY A 119 1.04 7.57 -28.95
C GLY A 119 2.41 8.20 -29.25
N GLN A 120 3.53 7.56 -28.85
CA GLN A 120 4.89 8.00 -29.20
C GLN A 120 5.58 7.01 -30.12
#